data_AF-A0A060SFH0-F1
#
_entry.id   AF-A0A060SFH0-F1
#
_cell.length_a   1.000
_cell.length_b   1.000
_cell.length_c   1.000
_cell.angle_alpha   90.00
_cell.angle_beta   90.00
_cell.angle_gamma   90.00
#
_symmetry.space_group_name_H-M   'P 1'
#
loop_
_entity.id
_entity.type
_entity.pdbx_description
1 polymer ?
#
loop_
_entity_poly.entity_id
_entity_poly.type
_entity_poly.pdbx_seq_one_letter_code
_entity_poly.pdbx_strand_id
1 'polypeptide(L)'
;MAESQGFPKQLVWFITATARSLEKLQSFSTYGDQVQLLQLDVTDGSECVKAKVKEAVHHFGCIDVLVNNAGTGEKSLIEEGGSGILRKQFDVSFFAVVDVTNAVLPHMRPHAASKAALRVLAETLNVELTPFGIRSLIVEPGGFRTNSLGLPWTEESLISDYDQLRETAKARFSGVSDSFRGDPAKAMELLVDVVRGEGQAVGKPWTLYLPMGDLADSAIRAKMKKVLEALDEWKDLGCQMNEDQ
;
A
#
# COMPACT_ATOMS: atom_id res chain seq x y z
N MET A 1 27.44 -25.99 28.08
CA MET A 1 26.47 -25.16 28.83
C MET A 1 26.25 -23.89 28.02
N ALA A 2 25.10 -23.83 27.33
CA ALA A 2 24.05 -22.82 27.53
C ALA A 2 24.34 -21.56 26.67
N GLU A 3 23.51 -21.07 25.76
CA GLU A 3 22.06 -21.23 25.52
C GLU A 3 21.75 -20.83 24.06
N SER A 4 20.82 -21.55 23.43
CA SER A 4 20.17 -21.19 22.17
C SER A 4 19.20 -20.03 22.42
N GLN A 5 19.41 -18.87 21.78
CA GLN A 5 18.39 -17.82 21.76
C GLN A 5 17.27 -18.22 20.80
N GLY A 6 16.20 -18.76 21.37
CA GLY A 6 14.96 -19.09 20.68
C GLY A 6 14.22 -17.84 20.18
N PHE A 7 13.46 -18.03 19.10
CA PHE A 7 12.52 -17.05 18.56
C PHE A 7 11.56 -16.53 19.67
N PRO A 8 11.27 -15.23 19.72
CA PRO A 8 10.43 -14.67 20.77
C PRO A 8 8.94 -15.00 20.58
N LYS A 9 8.29 -15.38 21.70
CA LYS A 9 6.86 -15.40 22.09
C LYS A 9 5.79 -15.25 20.99
N GLN A 10 4.83 -16.18 20.97
CA GLN A 10 3.57 -16.12 20.18
C GLN A 10 2.93 -14.72 20.27
N LEU A 11 2.83 -14.05 19.12
CA LEU A 11 2.11 -12.79 18.97
C LEU A 11 0.61 -13.08 19.04
N VAL A 12 -0.09 -12.43 19.99
CA VAL A 12 -1.55 -12.45 20.07
C VAL A 12 -2.07 -11.34 19.17
N TRP A 13 -2.81 -11.70 18.13
CA TRP A 13 -3.36 -10.77 17.16
C TRP A 13 -4.83 -10.50 17.45
N PHE A 14 -5.19 -9.22 17.53
CA PHE A 14 -6.58 -8.79 17.58
C PHE A 14 -7.05 -8.49 16.16
N ILE A 15 -8.15 -9.12 15.74
CA ILE A 15 -8.60 -9.08 14.35
C ILE A 15 -10.01 -8.51 14.31
N THR A 16 -10.19 -7.41 13.59
CA THR A 16 -11.52 -7.02 13.13
C THR A 16 -11.75 -7.63 11.75
N ALA A 17 -12.58 -8.67 11.69
CA ALA A 17 -12.93 -9.31 10.43
C ALA A 17 -14.27 -8.76 9.91
N THR A 18 -14.33 -8.48 8.61
CA THR A 18 -15.53 -7.92 7.97
C THR A 18 -16.07 -8.82 6.88
N ALA A 19 -17.40 -8.89 6.77
CA ALA A 19 -18.08 -9.59 5.69
C ALA A 19 -19.49 -9.03 5.46
N ARG A 20 -20.03 -9.25 4.25
CA ARG A 20 -21.42 -8.90 3.91
C ARG A 20 -22.45 -9.69 4.73
N SER A 21 -22.10 -10.90 5.14
CA SER A 21 -22.90 -11.75 6.04
C SER A 21 -22.00 -12.33 7.12
N LEU A 22 -22.38 -12.09 8.38
CA LEU A 22 -21.66 -12.59 9.56
C LEU A 22 -21.72 -14.11 9.70
N GLU A 23 -22.69 -14.77 9.06
CA GLU A 23 -22.78 -16.23 9.05
C GLU A 23 -21.51 -16.88 8.48
N LYS A 24 -20.88 -16.22 7.49
CA LYS A 24 -19.61 -16.67 6.87
C LYS A 24 -18.41 -16.55 7.80
N LEU A 25 -18.54 -15.82 8.90
CA LEU A 25 -17.50 -15.58 9.88
C LEU A 25 -17.74 -16.30 11.20
N GLN A 26 -18.81 -17.11 11.32
CA GLN A 26 -19.17 -17.81 12.57
C GLN A 26 -18.05 -18.72 13.09
N SER A 27 -17.23 -19.32 12.22
CA SER A 27 -16.08 -20.13 12.65
C SER A 27 -15.06 -19.34 13.46
N PHE A 28 -15.00 -18.02 13.28
CA PHE A 28 -14.06 -17.14 13.98
C PHE A 28 -14.55 -16.70 15.37
N SER A 29 -15.81 -16.97 15.74
CA SER A 29 -16.28 -16.69 17.11
C SER A 29 -15.59 -17.56 18.17
N THR A 30 -14.92 -18.63 17.73
CA THR A 30 -14.13 -19.53 18.59
C THR A 30 -12.89 -18.85 19.19
N TYR A 31 -12.46 -17.72 18.62
CA TYR A 31 -11.31 -16.93 19.10
C TYR A 31 -11.68 -15.88 20.16
N GLY A 32 -12.96 -15.81 20.57
CA GLY A 32 -13.43 -14.98 21.68
C GLY A 32 -13.09 -13.49 21.51
N ASP A 33 -12.63 -12.84 22.58
CA ASP A 33 -12.32 -11.41 22.64
C ASP A 33 -11.16 -10.97 21.72
N GLN A 34 -10.47 -11.91 21.05
CA GLN A 34 -9.43 -11.58 20.08
C GLN A 34 -9.99 -11.21 18.70
N VAL A 35 -11.26 -11.54 18.42
CA VAL A 35 -11.86 -11.31 17.11
C VAL A 35 -13.15 -10.52 17.24
N GLN A 36 -13.19 -9.34 16.63
CA GLN A 36 -14.42 -8.58 16.42
C GLN A 36 -14.94 -8.86 15.01
N LEU A 37 -16.22 -9.23 14.92
CA LEU A 37 -16.87 -9.45 13.63
C LEU A 37 -17.77 -8.25 13.32
N LEU A 38 -17.53 -7.59 12.20
CA LEU A 38 -18.35 -6.47 11.73
C LEU A 38 -18.98 -6.79 10.38
N GLN A 39 -20.28 -6.52 10.26
CA GLN A 39 -20.94 -6.61 8.97
C GLN A 39 -20.61 -5.35 8.14
N LEU A 40 -20.07 -5.55 6.94
CA LEU A 40 -19.75 -4.47 6.01
C LEU A 40 -19.79 -4.99 4.57
N ASP A 41 -20.54 -4.31 3.70
CA ASP A 41 -20.27 -4.31 2.27
C ASP A 41 -19.37 -3.12 1.96
N VAL A 42 -18.19 -3.40 1.41
CA VAL A 42 -17.20 -2.36 1.10
C VAL A 42 -17.67 -1.41 -0.02
N THR A 43 -18.77 -1.75 -0.70
CA THR A 43 -19.41 -0.93 -1.73
C THR A 43 -20.55 -0.04 -1.22
N ASP A 44 -20.91 -0.11 0.08
CA ASP A 44 -21.97 0.72 0.69
C ASP A 44 -21.60 2.22 0.82
N GLY A 45 -20.50 2.63 0.20
CA GLY A 45 -20.02 4.00 0.16
C GLY A 45 -19.16 4.41 1.35
N SER A 46 -18.36 5.46 1.15
CA SER A 46 -17.31 5.89 2.06
C SER A 46 -17.78 6.22 3.49
N GLU A 47 -18.99 6.75 3.69
CA GLU A 47 -19.50 7.07 5.03
C GLU A 47 -19.83 5.82 5.85
N CYS A 48 -20.40 4.78 5.22
CA CYS A 48 -20.66 3.49 5.86
C CYS A 48 -19.33 2.83 6.29
N VAL A 49 -18.35 2.84 5.38
CA VAL A 49 -17.01 2.31 5.63
C VAL A 49 -16.31 3.04 6.79
N LYS A 50 -16.34 4.38 6.82
CA LYS A 50 -15.79 5.19 7.94
C LYS A 50 -16.43 4.85 9.28
N ALA A 51 -17.75 4.68 9.31
CA ALA A 51 -18.45 4.31 10.54
C ALA A 51 -17.97 2.95 11.09
N LYS A 52 -17.76 1.96 10.20
CA LYS A 52 -17.25 0.64 10.59
C LYS A 52 -15.78 0.65 11.00
N VAL A 53 -14.96 1.47 10.35
CA VAL A 53 -13.57 1.68 10.79
C VAL A 53 -13.53 2.31 12.19
N LYS A 54 -14.38 3.30 12.46
CA LYS A 54 -14.49 3.92 13.79
C LYS A 54 -14.96 2.92 14.85
N GLU A 55 -15.88 2.03 14.51
CA GLU A 55 -16.36 0.95 15.39
C GLU A 55 -15.23 -0.04 15.72
N ALA A 56 -14.42 -0.42 14.73
CA ALA A 56 -13.24 -1.28 14.92
C ALA A 56 -12.18 -0.61 15.83
N VAL A 57 -11.87 0.66 15.56
CA VAL A 57 -10.95 1.46 16.39
C VAL A 57 -11.48 1.66 17.80
N HIS A 58 -12.79 1.84 17.99
CA HIS A 58 -13.36 1.96 19.34
C HIS A 58 -13.21 0.67 20.16
N HIS A 59 -13.26 -0.48 19.50
CA HIS A 59 -13.21 -1.78 20.17
C HIS A 59 -11.77 -2.21 20.53
N PHE A 60 -10.82 -2.11 19.59
CA PHE A 60 -9.43 -2.53 19.81
C PHE A 60 -8.44 -1.37 19.98
N GLY A 61 -8.91 -0.12 19.98
CA GLY A 61 -8.12 1.09 20.21
C GLY A 61 -7.35 1.59 18.98
N CYS A 62 -6.91 0.71 18.09
CA CYS A 62 -6.15 1.09 16.89
C CYS A 62 -6.24 0.05 15.77
N ILE A 63 -5.79 0.43 14.57
CA ILE A 63 -5.64 -0.47 13.42
C ILE A 63 -4.18 -0.42 12.96
N ASP A 64 -3.43 -1.48 13.25
CA ASP A 64 -2.01 -1.61 12.85
C ASP A 64 -1.83 -2.09 11.42
N VAL A 65 -2.75 -2.92 10.95
CA VAL A 65 -2.68 -3.61 9.65
C VAL A 65 -4.04 -3.55 8.98
N LEU A 66 -4.07 -3.00 7.76
CA LEU A 66 -5.22 -3.06 6.87
C LEU A 66 -5.01 -4.15 5.82
N VAL A 67 -5.95 -5.09 5.72
CA VAL A 67 -5.97 -6.11 4.66
C VAL A 67 -7.19 -5.89 3.77
N ASN A 68 -6.96 -5.31 2.59
CA ASN A 68 -7.98 -5.15 1.55
C ASN A 68 -8.19 -6.49 0.80
N ASN A 69 -8.90 -7.43 1.44
CA ASN A 69 -9.14 -8.78 0.91
C ASN A 69 -10.50 -8.95 0.23
N ALA A 70 -11.40 -7.98 0.34
CA ALA A 70 -12.73 -8.06 -0.27
C ALA A 70 -12.60 -8.13 -1.81
N GLY A 71 -13.22 -9.14 -2.42
CA GLY A 71 -13.17 -9.36 -3.85
C GLY A 71 -14.40 -10.11 -4.35
N THR A 72 -14.75 -9.84 -5.60
CA THR A 72 -15.73 -10.61 -6.37
C THR A 72 -15.01 -11.23 -7.56
N GLY A 73 -15.39 -12.46 -7.91
CA GLY A 73 -14.95 -13.12 -9.13
C GLY A 73 -16.14 -13.26 -10.07
N GLU A 74 -16.39 -12.25 -10.88
CA GLU A 74 -17.41 -12.36 -11.92
C GLU A 74 -16.83 -13.16 -13.10
N LYS A 75 -17.49 -14.26 -13.47
CA LYS A 75 -17.04 -15.13 -14.56
C LYS A 75 -17.86 -14.81 -15.81
N SER A 76 -17.30 -14.04 -16.74
CA SER A 76 -17.94 -13.73 -18.02
C SER A 76 -16.90 -13.30 -19.05
N LEU A 77 -17.17 -13.56 -20.34
CA LEU A 77 -16.44 -12.95 -21.43
C LEU A 77 -16.84 -11.46 -21.52
N ILE A 78 -15.88 -10.56 -21.73
CA ILE A 78 -16.10 -9.11 -21.61
C ILE A 78 -17.16 -8.59 -22.60
N GLU A 79 -17.28 -9.23 -23.78
CA GLU A 79 -18.27 -8.93 -24.81
C GLU A 79 -19.70 -9.44 -24.47
N GLU A 80 -19.82 -10.46 -23.62
CA GLU A 80 -21.10 -11.06 -23.23
C GLU A 80 -21.63 -10.52 -21.90
N GLY A 81 -20.70 -10.12 -21.02
CA GLY A 81 -20.99 -9.59 -19.69
C GLY A 81 -21.38 -8.10 -19.64
N GLY A 82 -21.02 -7.36 -20.70
CA GLY A 82 -21.25 -5.93 -20.81
C GLY A 82 -20.58 -5.10 -19.70
N SER A 83 -20.74 -3.77 -19.76
CA SER A 83 -20.06 -2.86 -18.82
C SER A 83 -20.50 -3.00 -17.36
N GLY A 84 -21.65 -3.63 -17.08
CA GLY A 84 -22.15 -3.82 -15.73
C GLY A 84 -21.29 -4.75 -14.87
N ILE A 85 -20.70 -5.79 -15.49
CA ILE A 85 -19.81 -6.73 -14.81
C ILE A 85 -18.47 -6.06 -14.48
N LEU A 86 -17.91 -5.33 -15.45
CA LEU A 86 -16.70 -4.53 -15.21
C LEU A 86 -16.92 -3.49 -14.12
N ARG A 87 -18.04 -2.75 -14.15
CA ARG A 87 -18.36 -1.76 -13.11
C ARG A 87 -18.38 -2.38 -11.72
N LYS A 88 -19.08 -3.50 -11.53
CA LYS A 88 -19.09 -4.22 -10.26
C LYS A 88 -17.71 -4.69 -9.81
N GLN A 89 -16.89 -5.18 -10.74
CA GLN A 89 -15.51 -5.58 -10.45
C GLN A 89 -14.67 -4.38 -9.99
N PHE A 90 -14.80 -3.22 -10.64
CA PHE A 90 -14.11 -2.00 -10.26
C PHE A 90 -14.63 -1.42 -8.95
N ASP A 91 -15.94 -1.50 -8.69
CA ASP A 91 -16.54 -1.03 -7.44
C ASP A 91 -15.96 -1.79 -6.24
N VAL A 92 -15.83 -3.12 -6.31
CA VAL A 92 -15.32 -3.94 -5.20
C VAL A 92 -13.79 -3.97 -5.13
N SER A 93 -13.10 -4.13 -6.27
CA SER A 93 -11.64 -4.34 -6.29
C SER A 93 -10.83 -3.05 -6.37
N PHE A 94 -11.45 -1.92 -6.72
CA PHE A 94 -10.74 -0.65 -6.88
C PHE A 94 -11.33 0.47 -6.01
N PHE A 95 -12.58 0.89 -6.25
CA PHE A 95 -13.15 2.04 -5.54
C PHE A 95 -13.35 1.76 -4.05
N ALA A 96 -13.86 0.58 -3.69
CA ALA A 96 -13.96 0.15 -2.31
C ALA A 96 -12.59 0.09 -1.60
N VAL A 97 -11.53 -0.34 -2.30
CA VAL A 97 -10.16 -0.36 -1.74
C VAL A 97 -9.70 1.06 -1.43
N VAL A 98 -10.01 2.03 -2.30
CA VAL A 98 -9.71 3.45 -2.07
C VAL A 98 -10.50 3.98 -0.88
N ASP A 99 -11.79 3.69 -0.78
CA ASP A 99 -12.65 4.19 0.29
C ASP A 99 -12.30 3.60 1.66
N VAL A 100 -12.06 2.28 1.75
CA VAL A 100 -11.59 1.60 2.96
C VAL A 100 -10.24 2.12 3.38
N THR A 101 -9.32 2.29 2.43
CA THR A 101 -8.00 2.85 2.72
C THR A 101 -8.12 4.28 3.24
N ASN A 102 -8.90 5.14 2.59
CA ASN A 102 -9.11 6.53 3.03
C ASN A 102 -9.79 6.63 4.40
N ALA A 103 -10.68 5.69 4.75
CA ALA A 103 -11.30 5.63 6.06
C ALA A 103 -10.32 5.22 7.17
N VAL A 104 -9.38 4.32 6.85
CA VAL A 104 -8.40 3.78 7.81
C VAL A 104 -7.13 4.64 7.91
N LEU A 105 -6.73 5.34 6.83
CA LEU A 105 -5.52 6.15 6.76
C LEU A 105 -5.42 7.28 7.80
N PRO A 106 -6.50 8.00 8.19
CA PRO A 106 -6.45 8.91 9.33
C PRO A 106 -6.01 8.22 10.64
N HIS A 107 -6.19 6.91 10.72
CA HIS A 107 -5.73 6.05 11.80
C HIS A 107 -4.38 5.34 11.53
N MET A 108 -3.82 5.44 10.31
CA MET A 108 -2.57 4.79 9.88
C MET A 108 -1.62 5.77 9.17
N ARG A 109 -0.37 5.93 9.66
CA ARG A 109 0.73 6.75 9.08
C ARG A 109 0.75 6.83 7.51
N PRO A 110 0.22 7.86 6.81
CA PRO A 110 -0.60 7.63 5.60
C PRO A 110 0.00 7.92 4.19
N HIS A 111 1.33 7.99 4.01
CA HIS A 111 1.90 8.35 2.68
C HIS A 111 2.26 7.15 1.78
N ALA A 112 2.70 6.02 2.34
CA ALA A 112 3.31 4.95 1.55
C ALA A 112 2.28 4.07 0.81
N ALA A 113 1.13 3.80 1.43
CA ALA A 113 0.09 2.93 0.86
C ALA A 113 -0.55 3.56 -0.40
N SER A 114 -0.91 4.84 -0.33
CA SER A 114 -1.49 5.57 -1.46
C SER A 114 -0.52 5.66 -2.65
N LYS A 115 0.77 5.93 -2.39
CA LYS A 115 1.81 5.94 -3.43
C LYS A 115 2.05 4.55 -4.02
N ALA A 116 1.90 3.47 -3.26
CA ALA A 116 2.01 2.10 -3.78
C ALA A 116 0.85 1.75 -4.72
N ALA A 117 -0.39 2.11 -4.35
CA ALA A 117 -1.56 1.90 -5.21
C ALA A 117 -1.44 2.64 -6.56
N LEU A 118 -0.95 3.89 -6.53
CA LEU A 118 -0.71 4.67 -7.76
C LEU A 118 0.32 4.04 -8.69
N ARG A 119 1.35 3.36 -8.16
CA ARG A 119 2.34 2.66 -8.98
C ARG A 119 1.67 1.54 -9.79
N VAL A 120 0.93 0.68 -9.11
CA VAL A 120 0.24 -0.46 -9.73
C VAL A 120 -0.76 0.02 -10.79
N LEU A 121 -1.54 1.07 -10.49
CA LEU A 121 -2.46 1.65 -11.47
C LEU A 121 -1.73 2.16 -12.73
N ALA A 122 -0.60 2.85 -12.55
CA ALA A 122 0.19 3.35 -13.67
C ALA A 122 0.87 2.23 -14.48
N GLU A 123 1.24 1.13 -13.82
CA GLU A 123 1.74 -0.09 -14.48
C GLU A 123 0.66 -0.71 -15.39
N THR A 124 -0.55 -0.87 -14.87
CA THR A 124 -1.70 -1.37 -15.65
C THR A 124 -1.97 -0.47 -16.85
N LEU A 125 -2.09 0.85 -16.64
CA LEU A 125 -2.31 1.81 -17.71
C LEU A 125 -1.22 1.76 -18.77
N ASN A 126 0.05 1.58 -18.39
CA ASN A 126 1.14 1.51 -19.35
C ASN A 126 0.97 0.34 -20.34
N VAL A 127 0.52 -0.83 -19.85
CA VAL A 127 0.28 -2.00 -20.71
C VAL A 127 -0.85 -1.71 -21.70
N GLU A 128 -1.95 -1.11 -21.24
CA GLU A 128 -3.13 -0.78 -22.05
C GLU A 128 -2.86 0.31 -23.10
N LEU A 129 -1.99 1.28 -22.76
CA LEU A 129 -1.73 2.46 -23.59
C LEU A 129 -0.64 2.25 -24.63
N THR A 130 0.24 1.26 -24.43
CA THR A 130 1.37 0.96 -25.33
C THR A 130 0.96 0.76 -26.79
N PRO A 131 -0.12 0.01 -27.14
CA PRO A 131 -0.56 -0.17 -28.53
C PRO A 131 -0.95 1.13 -29.25
N PHE A 132 -1.32 2.17 -28.50
CA PHE A 132 -1.71 3.48 -29.05
C PHE A 132 -0.52 4.44 -29.18
N GLY A 133 0.70 3.99 -28.89
CA GLY A 133 1.89 4.86 -28.88
C GLY A 133 1.93 5.83 -27.69
N ILE A 134 1.08 5.64 -26.69
CA ILE A 134 1.04 6.44 -25.46
C ILE A 134 1.91 5.75 -24.41
N ARG A 135 2.72 6.52 -23.69
CA ARG A 135 3.72 6.00 -22.76
C ARG A 135 3.51 6.59 -21.36
N SER A 136 3.60 5.75 -20.33
CA SER A 136 3.47 6.17 -18.93
C SER A 136 4.85 6.26 -18.25
N LEU A 137 4.97 7.21 -17.31
CA LEU A 137 6.19 7.43 -16.52
C LEU A 137 5.81 7.61 -15.04
N ILE A 138 6.34 6.72 -14.20
CA ILE A 138 6.20 6.75 -12.74
C ILE A 138 7.45 7.42 -12.17
N VAL A 139 7.29 8.62 -11.62
CA VAL A 139 8.37 9.38 -10.99
C VAL A 139 8.38 9.13 -9.49
N GLU A 140 9.53 8.73 -8.96
CA GLU A 140 9.68 8.33 -7.56
C GLU A 140 10.75 9.19 -6.88
N PRO A 141 10.37 10.40 -6.44
CA PRO A 141 11.31 11.32 -5.83
C PRO A 141 11.71 10.87 -4.43
N GLY A 142 12.99 11.04 -4.10
CA GLY A 142 13.50 11.03 -2.74
C GLY A 142 13.23 12.35 -2.02
N GLY A 143 14.01 12.65 -1.00
CA GLY A 143 13.91 13.93 -0.28
C GLY A 143 14.44 15.10 -1.08
N PHE A 144 13.57 16.06 -1.43
CA PHE A 144 13.91 17.31 -2.10
C PHE A 144 13.78 18.50 -1.16
N ARG A 145 14.68 19.48 -1.32
CA ARG A 145 14.59 20.76 -0.59
C ARG A 145 13.37 21.54 -1.11
N THR A 146 12.27 21.47 -0.37
CA THR A 146 11.04 22.22 -0.68
C THR A 146 10.59 22.95 0.57
N ASN A 147 10.12 24.19 0.42
CA ASN A 147 9.66 25.05 1.52
C ASN A 147 8.34 24.58 2.17
N SER A 148 7.80 23.42 1.77
CA SER A 148 6.40 23.05 1.99
C SER A 148 6.18 21.84 2.91
N LEU A 149 7.22 21.32 3.58
CA LEU A 149 7.09 20.17 4.46
C LEU A 149 6.72 20.51 5.92
N GLY A 150 6.50 21.80 6.22
CA GLY A 150 6.09 22.29 7.54
C GLY A 150 4.63 21.98 7.90
N LEU A 151 4.15 20.79 7.56
CA LEU A 151 2.85 20.32 8.05
C LEU A 151 2.98 19.99 9.55
N PRO A 152 2.08 20.53 10.39
CA PRO A 152 2.14 20.28 11.82
C PRO A 152 1.94 18.78 12.11
N TRP A 153 2.64 18.28 13.13
CA TRP A 153 2.40 16.93 13.64
C TRP A 153 1.00 16.87 14.25
N THR A 154 0.12 16.04 13.69
CA THR A 154 -1.27 15.91 14.16
C THR A 154 -1.35 15.07 15.44
N GLU A 155 -2.00 15.59 16.48
CA GLU A 155 -2.17 14.93 17.80
C GLU A 155 -3.64 14.84 18.19
N GLU A 156 -4.48 14.25 17.33
CA GLU A 156 -5.93 14.20 17.55
C GLU A 156 -6.37 13.08 18.52
N SER A 157 -5.61 11.99 18.63
CA SER A 157 -5.88 10.89 19.56
C SER A 157 -4.58 10.13 19.86
N LEU A 158 -4.00 10.39 21.03
CA LEU A 158 -2.74 9.76 21.45
C LEU A 158 -3.02 8.41 22.10
N ILE A 159 -2.36 7.36 21.62
CA ILE A 159 -2.34 6.03 22.23
C ILE A 159 -1.04 5.90 23.03
N SER A 160 -1.13 5.64 24.33
CA SER A 160 0.04 5.61 25.23
C SER A 160 1.09 4.57 24.81
N ASP A 161 0.67 3.41 24.30
CA ASP A 161 1.58 2.34 23.88
C ASP A 161 2.45 2.75 22.68
N TYR A 162 2.02 3.77 21.94
CA TYR A 162 2.75 4.33 20.83
C TYR A 162 3.72 5.44 21.24
N ASP A 163 3.80 5.85 22.50
CA ASP A 163 4.58 7.01 22.93
C ASP A 163 6.06 6.85 22.56
N GLN A 164 6.67 5.70 22.83
CA GLN A 164 8.07 5.45 22.47
C GLN A 164 8.30 5.47 20.95
N LEU A 165 7.38 4.87 20.18
CA LEU A 165 7.43 4.85 18.72
C LEU A 165 7.14 6.23 18.10
N ARG A 166 6.32 7.04 18.77
CA ARG A 166 5.97 8.42 18.40
C ARG A 166 7.18 9.32 18.60
N GLU A 167 7.84 9.24 19.75
CA GLU A 167 9.05 10.03 20.03
C GLU A 167 10.19 9.65 19.09
N THR A 168 10.39 8.35 18.84
CA THR A 168 11.37 7.87 17.85
C THR A 168 11.06 8.39 16.44
N ALA A 169 9.79 8.38 16.04
CA ALA A 169 9.39 8.88 14.74
C ALA A 169 9.50 10.41 14.65
N LYS A 170 9.08 11.16 15.66
CA LYS A 170 9.22 12.63 15.72
C LYS A 170 10.69 13.03 15.61
N ALA A 171 11.58 12.39 16.36
CA ALA A 171 13.02 12.63 16.27
C ALA A 171 13.60 12.29 14.89
N ARG A 172 13.11 11.22 14.26
CA ARG A 172 13.49 10.86 12.88
C ARG A 172 13.00 11.89 11.86
N PHE A 173 11.74 12.33 11.96
CA PHE A 173 11.14 13.23 10.97
C PHE A 173 11.62 14.68 11.12
N SER A 174 11.90 15.15 12.33
CA SER A 174 12.41 16.51 12.56
C SER A 174 13.80 16.74 11.96
N GLY A 175 14.67 15.74 11.93
CA GLY A 175 16.02 15.84 11.34
C GLY A 175 16.12 15.47 9.85
N VAL A 176 15.06 14.94 9.25
CA VAL A 176 15.09 14.42 7.88
C VAL A 176 15.07 15.54 6.82
N SER A 177 14.38 16.65 7.09
CA SER A 177 14.30 17.80 6.17
C SER A 177 15.69 18.38 5.86
N ASP A 178 16.54 18.49 6.89
CA ASP A 178 17.88 19.07 6.79
C ASP A 178 18.86 18.15 6.04
N SER A 179 18.53 16.86 5.97
CA SER A 179 19.31 15.84 5.27
C SER A 179 19.00 15.77 3.77
N PHE A 180 17.95 16.44 3.29
CA PHE A 180 17.53 16.38 1.90
C PHE A 180 18.53 17.09 0.98
N ARG A 181 19.08 16.30 0.04
CA ARG A 181 20.06 16.75 -0.95
C ARG A 181 19.46 16.95 -2.35
N GLY A 182 18.20 16.55 -2.57
CA GLY A 182 17.54 16.66 -3.87
C GLY A 182 17.33 18.12 -4.29
N ASP A 183 17.67 18.40 -5.55
CA ASP A 183 17.46 19.69 -6.23
C ASP A 183 16.24 19.60 -7.17
N PRO A 184 15.13 20.30 -6.87
CA PRO A 184 13.91 20.24 -7.67
C PRO A 184 14.11 20.69 -9.13
N ALA A 185 14.99 21.66 -9.38
CA ALA A 185 15.21 22.17 -10.74
C ALA A 185 15.87 21.09 -11.62
N LYS A 186 16.89 20.41 -11.07
CA LYS A 186 17.56 19.30 -11.76
C LYS A 186 16.63 18.11 -11.99
N ALA A 187 15.73 17.83 -11.04
CA ALA A 187 14.72 16.77 -11.22
C ALA A 187 13.76 17.08 -12.37
N MET A 188 13.31 18.33 -12.49
CA MET A 188 12.43 18.75 -13.59
C MET A 188 13.15 18.78 -14.94
N GLU A 189 14.41 19.23 -14.98
CA GLU A 189 15.24 19.17 -16.19
C GLU A 189 15.38 17.73 -16.69
N LEU A 190 15.73 16.80 -15.79
CA LEU A 190 15.81 15.37 -16.12
C LEU A 190 14.47 14.81 -16.61
N LEU A 191 13.36 15.22 -16.00
CA LEU A 191 12.02 14.77 -16.42
C LEU A 191 11.71 15.22 -17.85
N VAL A 192 12.02 16.47 -18.20
CA VAL A 192 11.83 17.00 -19.56
C VAL A 192 12.72 16.25 -20.56
N ASP A 193 13.99 16.03 -20.21
CA ASP A 193 14.94 15.27 -21.02
C ASP A 193 14.41 13.86 -21.31
N VAL A 194 13.91 13.15 -20.28
CA VAL A 194 13.34 11.79 -20.42
C VAL A 194 12.11 11.78 -21.33
N VAL A 195 11.19 12.75 -21.19
CA VAL A 195 9.98 12.81 -22.01
C VAL A 195 10.32 13.08 -23.48
N ARG A 196 11.32 13.91 -23.75
CA ARG A 196 11.74 14.28 -25.12
C ARG A 196 12.74 13.29 -25.73
N GLY A 197 13.42 12.48 -24.92
CA GLY A 197 14.56 11.68 -25.38
C GLY A 197 15.79 12.53 -25.73
N GLU A 198 15.90 13.70 -25.09
CA GLU A 198 16.95 14.70 -25.33
C GLU A 198 17.86 14.85 -24.11
N GLY A 199 18.85 15.73 -24.18
CA GLY A 199 19.74 16.06 -23.06
C GLY A 199 20.37 14.83 -22.40
N GLN A 200 20.14 14.67 -21.10
CA GLN A 200 20.68 13.56 -20.30
C GLN A 200 20.04 12.19 -20.63
N ALA A 201 18.92 12.17 -21.35
CA ALA A 201 18.21 10.95 -21.73
C ALA A 201 18.57 10.43 -23.12
N VAL A 202 19.42 11.12 -23.89
CA VAL A 202 19.83 10.68 -25.23
C VAL A 202 20.39 9.25 -25.20
N GLY A 203 19.85 8.40 -26.08
CA GLY A 203 20.26 7.00 -26.22
C GLY A 203 19.74 6.06 -25.13
N LYS A 204 18.97 6.54 -24.15
CA LYS A 204 18.30 5.68 -23.16
C LYS A 204 16.96 5.19 -23.70
N PRO A 205 16.61 3.90 -23.51
CA PRO A 205 15.26 3.43 -23.81
C PRO A 205 14.23 4.09 -22.88
N TRP A 206 12.97 4.13 -23.31
CA TRP A 206 11.88 4.55 -22.46
C TRP A 206 11.82 3.68 -21.19
N THR A 207 11.57 4.32 -20.04
CA THR A 207 11.41 3.62 -18.75
C THR A 207 10.05 3.93 -18.16
N LEU A 208 9.43 2.92 -17.56
CA LEU A 208 8.22 3.10 -16.76
C LEU A 208 8.53 3.69 -15.39
N TYR A 209 9.70 3.42 -14.81
CA TYR A 209 10.07 3.87 -13.48
C TYR A 209 11.26 4.83 -13.55
N LEU A 210 11.13 5.97 -12.87
CA LEU A 210 12.17 6.99 -12.74
C LEU A 210 12.38 7.37 -11.27
N PRO A 211 13.17 6.58 -10.52
CA PRO A 211 13.66 6.95 -9.20
C PRO A 211 14.56 8.18 -9.28
N MET A 212 14.34 9.16 -8.41
CA MET A 212 15.14 10.39 -8.37
C MET A 212 15.76 10.62 -7.00
N GLY A 213 17.08 10.50 -6.92
CA GLY A 213 17.86 10.67 -5.70
C GLY A 213 18.31 9.36 -5.07
N ASP A 214 19.37 9.45 -4.26
CA ASP A 214 20.04 8.34 -3.57
C ASP A 214 19.14 7.64 -2.54
N LEU A 215 18.34 8.41 -1.81
CA LEU A 215 17.38 7.85 -0.85
C LEU A 215 16.28 7.03 -1.53
N ALA A 216 15.79 7.48 -2.69
CA ALA A 216 14.80 6.73 -3.45
C ALA A 216 15.40 5.43 -3.99
N ASP A 217 16.55 5.51 -4.67
CA ASP A 217 17.24 4.33 -5.23
C ASP A 217 17.56 3.30 -4.14
N SER A 218 18.19 3.72 -3.05
CA SER A 218 18.57 2.81 -1.96
C SER A 218 17.35 2.16 -1.28
N ALA A 219 16.28 2.91 -1.03
CA ALA A 219 15.06 2.38 -0.43
C ALA A 219 14.36 1.37 -1.35
N ILE A 220 14.28 1.66 -2.64
CA ILE A 220 13.66 0.77 -3.63
C ILE A 220 14.48 -0.52 -3.74
N ARG A 221 15.81 -0.42 -3.88
CA ARG A 221 16.70 -1.60 -3.94
C ARG A 221 16.59 -2.46 -2.69
N ALA A 222 16.59 -1.84 -1.51
CA ALA A 222 16.45 -2.57 -0.25
C ALA A 222 15.11 -3.33 -0.17
N LYS A 223 14.01 -2.72 -0.64
CA LYS A 223 12.72 -3.40 -0.75
C LYS A 223 12.77 -4.57 -1.73
N MET A 224 13.26 -4.33 -2.95
CA MET A 224 13.31 -5.36 -4.00
C MET A 224 14.19 -6.54 -3.59
N LYS A 225 15.31 -6.28 -2.91
CA LYS A 225 16.18 -7.34 -2.36
C LYS A 225 15.40 -8.27 -1.43
N LYS A 226 14.63 -7.73 -0.48
CA LYS A 226 13.81 -8.55 0.44
C LYS A 226 12.76 -9.38 -0.28
N VAL A 227 12.15 -8.82 -1.32
CA VAL A 227 11.16 -9.54 -2.14
C VAL A 227 11.83 -10.69 -2.89
N LEU A 228 12.98 -10.45 -3.51
CA LEU A 228 13.75 -11.48 -4.22
C LEU A 228 14.19 -12.58 -3.26
N GLU A 229 14.73 -12.23 -2.09
CA GLU A 229 15.13 -13.20 -1.06
C GLU A 229 13.96 -14.10 -0.64
N ALA A 230 12.77 -13.52 -0.42
CA ALA A 230 11.58 -14.29 -0.09
C ALA A 230 11.12 -15.21 -1.25
N LEU A 231 11.20 -14.74 -2.50
CA LEU A 231 10.87 -15.58 -3.66
C LEU A 231 11.82 -16.76 -3.80
N ASP A 232 13.12 -16.54 -3.57
CA ASP A 232 14.13 -17.58 -3.65
C ASP A 232 13.99 -18.60 -2.51
N GLU A 233 13.78 -18.13 -1.27
CA GLU A 233 13.62 -18.98 -0.10
C GLU A 233 12.37 -19.89 -0.19
N TRP A 234 11.27 -19.37 -0.73
CA TRP A 234 9.98 -20.09 -0.77
C TRP A 234 9.69 -20.74 -2.12
N LYS A 235 10.64 -20.70 -3.07
CA LYS A 235 10.43 -21.15 -4.45
C LYS A 235 9.93 -22.59 -4.54
N ASP A 236 10.55 -23.51 -3.81
CA ASP A 236 10.24 -24.94 -3.92
C ASP A 236 8.79 -25.23 -3.50
N LEU A 237 8.33 -24.62 -2.40
CA LEU A 237 6.95 -24.76 -1.93
C LEU A 237 5.97 -23.99 -2.82
N GLY A 238 6.33 -22.78 -3.26
CA GLY A 238 5.48 -21.96 -4.11
C GLY A 238 5.22 -22.60 -5.48
N CYS A 239 6.26 -23.17 -6.11
CA CYS A 239 6.15 -23.79 -7.43
C CYS A 239 5.52 -25.20 -7.40
N GLN A 240 5.48 -25.88 -6.26
CA GLN A 240 4.80 -27.17 -6.08
C GLN A 240 3.26 -27.06 -6.17
N MET A 241 2.69 -25.85 -6.14
CA MET A 241 1.25 -25.62 -6.24
C MET A 241 0.71 -25.67 -7.68
N ASN A 242 1.56 -25.94 -8.67
CA ASN A 242 1.14 -26.17 -10.03
C ASN A 242 0.44 -27.53 -10.12
N GLU A 243 -0.60 -27.66 -10.96
CA GLU A 243 -1.18 -28.96 -11.27
C GLU A 243 -0.14 -29.86 -11.93
N ASP A 244 -0.08 -31.13 -11.52
CA ASP A 244 0.70 -32.15 -12.21
C ASP A 244 0.13 -32.32 -13.64
N GLN A 245 0.95 -32.09 -14.67
CA GLN A 245 0.56 -32.27 -16.07
C GLN A 245 0.43 -33.75 -16.46
#